data_AF-A0A4P9Y567-F1
#
_entry.id   AF-A0A4P9Y567-F1
#
_cell.length_a   1.000
_cell.length_b   1.000
_cell.length_c   1.000
_cell.angle_alpha   90.00
_cell.angle_beta   90.00
_cell.angle_gamma   90.00
#
_symmetry.space_group_name_H-M   'P 1'
#
loop_
_entity.id
_entity.type
_entity.pdbx_description
1 polymer ?
#
loop_
_entity_poly.entity_id
_entity_poly.type
_entity_poly.pdbx_seq_one_letter_code
_entity_poly.pdbx_strand_id
1 'polypeptide(L)'
;MDPEISKDLFQWPVSSGFDQAAFLLYDPISPGDPFGSMMIHNLRDRGIELPGALSHPGKSEIIDRFIKYQWSGSPTALRIDEIYEKHLSDKERARMAKLEMLDEMEEFRLLCSHYLVSWAYRGPEDVWSHWSMTLP
;
A
#
# COMPACT_ATOMS: atom_id res chain seq x y z
N MET A 1 3.45 10.09 -9.03
CA MET A 1 2.51 11.16 -9.45
C MET A 1 2.62 12.32 -8.48
N ASP A 2 2.59 13.55 -8.97
CA ASP A 2 2.55 14.75 -8.11
C ASP A 2 1.40 14.61 -7.06
N PRO A 3 1.64 14.93 -5.78
CA PRO A 3 0.64 14.82 -4.72
C PRO A 3 -0.68 15.52 -5.05
N GLU A 4 -0.65 16.69 -5.70
CA GLU A 4 -1.85 17.43 -6.07
C GLU A 4 -2.65 16.72 -7.17
N ILE A 5 -1.97 16.17 -8.18
CA ILE A 5 -2.65 15.37 -9.23
C ILE A 5 -3.23 14.08 -8.61
N SER A 6 -2.49 13.44 -7.71
CA SER A 6 -2.94 12.22 -7.06
C SER A 6 -4.13 12.47 -6.12
N LYS A 7 -4.23 13.67 -5.55
CA LYS A 7 -5.33 14.08 -4.68
C LYS A 7 -6.63 14.15 -5.45
N ASP A 8 -6.63 14.75 -6.65
CA ASP A 8 -7.84 14.85 -7.46
C ASP A 8 -8.38 13.47 -7.84
N LEU A 9 -7.50 12.54 -8.25
CA LEU A 9 -7.89 11.15 -8.52
C LEU A 9 -8.45 10.45 -7.27
N PHE A 10 -7.84 10.69 -6.12
CA PHE A 10 -8.22 10.07 -4.85
C PHE A 10 -9.56 10.61 -4.31
N GLN A 11 -9.88 11.88 -4.59
CA GLN A 11 -11.15 12.52 -4.22
C GLN A 11 -12.24 12.34 -5.28
N TRP A 12 -11.89 12.05 -6.53
CA TRP A 12 -12.84 12.01 -7.65
C TRP A 12 -14.03 11.06 -7.39
N PRO A 13 -13.86 9.84 -6.87
CA PRO A 13 -14.99 8.97 -6.56
C PRO A 13 -15.94 9.56 -5.51
N VAL A 14 -15.38 10.22 -4.49
CA VAL A 14 -16.16 10.83 -3.40
C VAL A 14 -16.89 12.08 -3.88
N SER A 15 -16.20 12.95 -4.62
CA SER A 15 -16.72 14.22 -5.14
C SER A 15 -17.70 14.07 -6.29
N SER A 16 -17.58 13.00 -7.08
CA SER A 16 -18.51 12.70 -8.19
C SER A 16 -19.83 12.07 -7.73
N GLY A 17 -19.98 11.81 -6.41
CA GLY A 17 -21.21 11.27 -5.85
C GLY A 17 -21.40 9.77 -6.04
N PHE A 18 -20.32 8.98 -6.17
CA PHE A 18 -20.46 7.53 -6.15
C PHE A 18 -20.95 7.09 -4.76
N ASP A 19 -22.11 6.43 -4.72
CA ASP A 19 -22.68 5.89 -3.48
C ASP A 19 -21.88 4.70 -2.95
N GLN A 20 -21.20 3.98 -3.84
CA GLN A 20 -20.36 2.83 -3.54
C GLN A 20 -19.07 2.91 -4.36
N ALA A 21 -17.94 2.88 -3.68
CA ALA A 21 -16.62 2.89 -4.32
C ALA A 21 -15.59 2.25 -3.39
N ALA A 22 -14.56 1.65 -3.97
CA ALA A 22 -13.37 1.22 -3.24
C ALA A 22 -12.13 1.80 -3.92
N PHE A 23 -11.11 2.07 -3.14
CA PHE A 23 -9.82 2.53 -3.64
C PHE A 23 -8.74 1.65 -3.06
N LEU A 24 -7.87 1.14 -3.93
CA LEU A 24 -6.73 0.31 -3.58
C LEU A 24 -5.47 1.01 -4.06
N LEU A 25 -4.47 1.10 -3.19
CA LEU A 25 -3.16 1.66 -3.47
C LEU A 25 -2.10 0.60 -3.19
N TYR A 26 -1.12 0.53 -4.09
CA TYR A 26 0.15 -0.15 -3.86
C TYR A 26 1.25 0.89 -4.06
N ASP A 27 1.95 1.22 -2.99
CA ASP A 27 2.92 2.32 -3.00
C ASP A 27 4.14 1.99 -2.13
N PRO A 28 5.33 2.54 -2.50
CA PRO A 28 6.51 2.48 -1.64
C PRO A 28 6.37 3.42 -0.45
N ILE A 29 6.99 3.04 0.67
CA ILE A 29 7.03 3.77 1.94
C ILE A 29 8.44 3.82 2.51
N SER A 30 8.58 4.47 3.67
CA SER A 30 9.80 4.57 4.46
C SER A 30 10.99 5.13 3.66
N PRO A 31 10.84 6.21 2.88
CA PRO A 31 11.93 6.72 2.03
C PRO A 31 13.12 7.30 2.83
N GLY A 32 12.99 7.46 4.15
CA GLY A 32 13.95 8.15 5.01
C GLY A 32 14.98 7.27 5.70
N ASP A 33 14.83 5.93 5.67
CA ASP A 33 15.85 5.04 6.21
C ASP A 33 16.97 4.78 5.16
N PRO A 34 18.08 4.10 5.52
CA PRO A 34 19.17 3.85 4.58
C PRO A 34 18.75 3.08 3.32
N PHE A 35 17.86 2.07 3.47
CA PHE A 35 17.39 1.28 2.34
C PHE A 35 16.45 2.09 1.46
N GLY A 36 15.45 2.74 2.06
CA GLY A 36 14.50 3.61 1.37
C GLY A 36 15.21 4.75 0.64
N SER A 37 16.21 5.39 1.27
CA SER A 37 17.01 6.45 0.64
C SER A 37 17.76 5.92 -0.59
N MET A 38 18.37 4.75 -0.49
CA MET A 38 19.06 4.09 -1.60
C MET A 38 18.09 3.68 -2.71
N MET A 39 16.90 3.17 -2.36
CA MET A 39 15.84 2.84 -3.31
C MET A 39 15.40 4.07 -4.11
N ILE A 40 15.11 5.19 -3.44
CA ILE A 40 14.72 6.44 -4.10
C ILE A 40 15.85 6.96 -5.00
N HIS A 41 17.10 6.91 -4.55
CA HIS A 41 18.25 7.30 -5.36
C HIS A 41 18.40 6.44 -6.62
N ASN A 42 18.36 5.11 -6.47
CA ASN A 42 18.46 4.15 -7.57
C ASN A 42 17.36 4.33 -8.63
N LEU A 43 16.13 4.68 -8.20
CA LEU A 43 15.03 4.97 -9.10
C LEU A 43 15.23 6.30 -9.83
N ARG A 44 15.69 7.33 -9.12
CA ARG A 44 16.00 8.64 -9.73
C ARG A 44 17.07 8.53 -10.80
N ASP A 45 18.11 7.73 -10.57
CA ASP A 45 19.18 7.48 -11.56
C ASP A 45 18.66 6.79 -12.84
N ARG A 46 17.50 6.13 -12.77
CA ARG A 46 16.79 5.54 -13.91
C ARG A 46 15.71 6.47 -14.49
N GLY A 47 15.66 7.73 -14.05
CA GLY A 47 14.67 8.71 -14.49
C GLY A 47 13.28 8.50 -13.88
N ILE A 48 13.17 7.76 -12.77
CA ILE A 48 11.90 7.49 -12.08
C ILE A 48 11.83 8.33 -10.81
N GLU A 49 10.80 9.17 -10.71
CA GLU A 49 10.53 9.96 -9.51
C GLU A 49 9.29 9.46 -8.76
N LEU A 50 9.39 9.43 -7.43
CA LEU A 50 8.32 8.99 -6.53
C LEU A 50 7.87 10.11 -5.58
N PRO A 51 7.33 11.23 -6.09
CA PRO A 51 6.93 12.35 -5.23
C PRO A 51 5.80 11.99 -4.24
N GLY A 52 4.96 10.99 -4.57
CA GLY A 52 3.94 10.47 -3.65
C GLY A 52 4.53 9.78 -2.41
N ALA A 53 5.58 8.97 -2.59
CA ALA A 53 6.23 8.25 -1.50
C ALA A 53 6.93 9.20 -0.51
N LEU A 54 7.45 10.33 -1.00
CA LEU A 54 8.01 11.38 -0.16
C LEU A 54 6.95 12.15 0.64
N SER A 55 5.72 12.20 0.14
CA SER A 55 4.62 12.97 0.75
C SER A 55 3.84 12.17 1.79
N HIS A 56 3.80 10.85 1.64
CA HIS A 56 3.12 9.93 2.55
C HIS A 56 4.09 8.80 2.94
N PRO A 57 5.05 9.08 3.84
CA PRO A 57 6.19 8.20 4.09
C PRO A 57 5.83 6.92 4.85
N GLY A 58 4.63 6.82 5.42
CA GLY A 58 4.27 5.71 6.30
C GLY A 58 2.79 5.32 6.21
N LYS A 59 2.46 4.24 6.93
CA LYS A 59 1.08 3.73 7.01
C LYS A 59 0.12 4.78 7.56
N SER A 60 0.49 5.45 8.65
CA SER A 60 -0.32 6.47 9.32
C SER A 60 -0.74 7.56 8.35
N GLU A 61 0.19 8.08 7.56
CA GLU A 61 -0.04 9.19 6.63
C GLU A 61 -0.95 8.80 5.47
N ILE A 62 -0.94 7.53 5.07
CA ILE A 62 -1.87 6.99 4.07
C ILE A 62 -3.27 6.78 4.67
N ILE A 63 -3.35 6.25 5.89
CA ILE A 63 -4.63 6.14 6.62
C ILE A 63 -5.26 7.52 6.81
N ASP A 64 -4.47 8.49 7.26
CA ASP A 64 -4.90 9.88 7.44
C ASP A 64 -5.36 10.49 6.12
N ARG A 65 -4.73 10.12 5.00
CA ARG A 65 -5.16 10.54 3.65
C ARG A 65 -6.55 10.00 3.32
N PHE A 66 -6.83 8.72 3.57
CA PHE A 66 -8.16 8.13 3.38
C PHE A 66 -9.21 8.86 4.22
N ILE A 67 -8.92 9.07 5.51
CA ILE A 67 -9.83 9.77 6.45
C ILE A 67 -10.08 11.22 6.00
N LYS A 68 -9.02 11.96 5.67
CA LYS A 68 -9.08 13.37 5.23
C LYS A 68 -9.99 13.54 4.01
N TYR A 69 -10.00 12.56 3.11
CA TYR A 69 -10.79 12.60 1.88
C TYR A 69 -12.10 11.81 1.97
N GLN A 70 -12.60 11.60 3.19
CA GLN A 70 -13.95 11.08 3.48
C GLN A 70 -14.21 9.68 2.92
N TRP A 71 -13.17 8.86 2.86
CA TRP A 71 -13.35 7.42 2.72
C TRP A 71 -13.80 6.87 4.08
N SER A 72 -15.07 6.48 4.18
CA SER A 72 -15.74 6.14 5.44
C SER A 72 -15.54 4.69 5.89
N GLY A 73 -15.11 3.82 4.99
CA GLY A 73 -15.03 2.38 5.19
C GLY A 73 -13.62 1.90 5.49
N SER A 74 -13.39 1.51 6.75
CA SER A 74 -12.22 0.79 7.28
C SER A 74 -10.88 1.08 6.56
N PRO A 75 -10.37 2.33 6.59
CA PRO A 75 -9.05 2.63 6.05
C PRO A 75 -8.00 1.68 6.63
N THR A 76 -7.32 0.94 5.76
CA THR A 76 -6.36 -0.10 6.14
C THR A 76 -5.10 0.01 5.30
N ALA A 77 -3.95 -0.27 5.91
CA ALA A 77 -2.65 -0.28 5.25
C ALA A 77 -1.77 -1.41 5.83
N LEU A 78 -1.35 -2.33 4.96
CA LEU A 78 -0.49 -3.47 5.31
C LEU A 78 0.76 -3.45 4.46
N ARG A 79 1.92 -3.61 5.08
CA ARG A 79 3.16 -3.78 4.33
C ARG A 79 3.22 -5.16 3.70
N ILE A 80 4.01 -5.29 2.65
CA ILE A 80 4.13 -6.57 1.94
C ILE A 80 4.80 -7.64 2.80
N ASP A 81 5.74 -7.28 3.68
CA ASP A 81 6.34 -8.22 4.64
C ASP A 81 5.29 -8.79 5.60
N GLU A 82 4.38 -7.95 6.10
CA GLU A 82 3.29 -8.40 6.97
C GLU A 82 2.31 -9.32 6.24
N ILE A 83 1.99 -9.01 4.98
CA ILE A 83 1.17 -9.88 4.13
C ILE A 83 1.84 -11.23 3.94
N TYR A 84 3.12 -11.23 3.60
CA TYR A 84 3.89 -12.45 3.38
C TYR A 84 3.98 -13.34 4.63
N GLU A 85 4.18 -12.73 5.80
CA GLU A 85 4.39 -13.46 7.05
C GLU A 85 3.10 -13.88 7.75
N LYS A 86 2.12 -12.98 7.81
CA LYS A 86 0.92 -13.17 8.64
C LYS A 86 -0.29 -13.66 7.85
N HIS A 87 -0.36 -13.33 6.56
CA HIS A 87 -1.60 -13.50 5.78
C HIS A 87 -1.47 -14.56 4.67
N LEU A 88 -0.25 -14.90 4.25
CA LEU A 88 -0.03 -16.07 3.40
C LEU A 88 -0.03 -17.34 4.24
N SER A 89 -0.65 -18.40 3.71
CA SER A 89 -0.54 -19.72 4.30
C SER A 89 0.84 -20.34 4.03
N ASP A 90 1.28 -21.26 4.89
CA ASP A 90 2.49 -22.05 4.65
C ASP A 90 2.47 -22.77 3.30
N LYS A 91 1.28 -23.22 2.88
CA LYS A 91 1.08 -23.84 1.57
C LYS A 91 1.41 -22.89 0.43
N GLU A 92 0.97 -21.63 0.52
CA GLU A 92 1.26 -20.64 -0.52
C GLU A 92 2.74 -20.23 -0.51
N ARG A 93 3.35 -20.03 0.67
CA ARG A 93 4.79 -19.79 0.77
C ARG A 93 5.61 -20.94 0.19
N ALA A 94 5.25 -22.18 0.51
CA ALA A 94 5.90 -23.38 -0.03
C ALA A 94 5.67 -23.55 -1.55
N ARG A 95 4.53 -23.08 -2.08
CA ARG A 95 4.28 -23.06 -3.52
C ARG A 95 5.17 -22.04 -4.22
N MET A 96 5.32 -20.84 -3.64
CA MET A 96 6.19 -19.77 -4.16
C MET A 96 7.67 -20.19 -4.14
N ALA A 97 8.14 -20.77 -3.03
CA ALA A 97 9.54 -21.22 -2.88
C ALA A 97 9.95 -22.34 -3.87
N LYS A 98 8.99 -22.99 -4.53
CA LYS A 98 9.27 -23.97 -5.60
C LYS A 98 9.48 -23.34 -6.97
N LEU A 99 9.06 -22.09 -7.17
CA LEU A 99 9.23 -21.38 -8.43
C LEU A 99 10.68 -20.89 -8.59
N GLU A 100 11.26 -20.39 -7.50
CA GLU A 100 12.61 -19.87 -7.46
C GLU A 100 13.22 -20.14 -6.08
N MET A 101 14.46 -20.64 -6.07
CA MET A 101 15.19 -20.87 -4.83
C MET A 101 15.84 -19.56 -4.40
N LEU A 102 15.11 -18.78 -3.61
CA LEU A 102 15.60 -17.55 -3.02
C LEU A 102 16.38 -17.83 -1.74
N ASP A 103 17.68 -17.58 -1.75
CA ASP A 103 18.59 -17.73 -0.60
C ASP A 103 18.61 -16.47 0.29
N GLU A 104 18.47 -15.28 -0.31
CA GLU A 104 18.47 -13.98 0.38
C GLU A 104 17.08 -13.55 0.90
N MET A 105 16.46 -14.40 1.73
CA MET A 105 15.14 -14.13 2.32
C MET A 105 15.09 -12.85 3.18
N GLU A 106 16.22 -12.42 3.73
CA GLU A 106 16.33 -11.20 4.53
C GLU A 106 16.24 -9.94 3.66
N GLU A 107 16.91 -9.92 2.51
CA GLU A 107 16.85 -8.81 1.56
C GLU A 107 15.47 -8.69 0.93
N PHE A 108 14.83 -9.83 0.64
CA PHE A 108 13.44 -9.85 0.17
C PHE A 108 12.49 -9.25 1.21
N ARG A 109 12.62 -9.62 2.48
CA ARG A 109 11.80 -9.02 3.55
C ARG A 109 12.07 -7.53 3.71
N LEU A 110 13.34 -7.11 3.61
CA LEU A 110 13.72 -5.71 3.66
C LEU A 110 13.10 -4.91 2.50
N LEU A 111 13.11 -5.47 1.29
CA LEU A 111 12.41 -4.88 0.15
C LEU A 111 10.89 -4.81 0.41
N CYS A 112 10.28 -5.92 0.86
CA CYS A 112 8.85 -5.99 1.11
C CYS A 112 8.38 -5.04 2.23
N SER A 113 9.21 -4.73 3.23
CA SER A 113 8.88 -3.77 4.28
C SER A 113 8.89 -2.31 3.81
N HIS A 114 9.36 -2.06 2.58
CA HIS A 114 9.34 -0.73 1.94
C HIS A 114 8.18 -0.55 0.97
N TYR A 115 7.24 -1.50 0.92
CA TYR A 115 6.03 -1.39 0.12
C TYR A 115 4.81 -1.72 0.99
N LEU A 116 3.69 -1.13 0.63
CA LEU A 116 2.40 -1.48 1.23
C LEU A 116 1.31 -1.64 0.19
N VAL A 117 0.26 -2.35 0.61
CA VAL A 117 -1.07 -2.26 0.02
C VAL A 117 -1.95 -1.54 1.03
N SER A 118 -2.71 -0.56 0.56
CA SER A 118 -3.70 0.13 1.38
C SER A 118 -5.02 0.26 0.66
N TRP A 119 -6.11 0.29 1.41
CA TRP A 119 -7.44 0.42 0.86
C TRP A 119 -8.39 1.11 1.82
N ALA A 120 -9.43 1.68 1.22
CA ALA A 120 -10.64 2.07 1.92
C ALA A 120 -11.81 1.97 0.95
N TYR A 121 -13.02 2.01 1.51
CA TYR A 121 -14.24 2.02 0.71
C TYR A 121 -15.20 3.12 1.16
N ARG A 122 -16.21 3.36 0.33
CA ARG A 122 -17.37 4.19 0.59
C ARG A 122 -18.61 3.36 0.27
N GLY A 123 -19.62 3.48 1.11
CA GLY A 123 -20.87 2.75 0.96
C GLY A 123 -21.25 1.97 2.23
N PRO A 124 -22.36 1.25 2.19
CA PRO A 124 -22.90 0.54 3.36
C PRO A 124 -21.96 -0.57 3.87
N GLU A 125 -21.77 -0.67 5.18
CA GLU A 125 -20.84 -1.65 5.80
C GLU A 125 -21.25 -3.10 5.54
N ASP A 126 -22.54 -3.39 5.41
CA ASP A 126 -23.06 -4.73 5.10
C ASP A 126 -22.56 -5.23 3.73
N VAL A 127 -22.48 -4.34 2.74
CA VAL A 127 -21.96 -4.63 1.40
C VAL A 127 -20.45 -4.89 1.44
N TRP A 128 -19.72 -4.15 2.29
CA TRP A 128 -18.26 -4.15 2.34
C TRP A 128 -17.68 -4.92 3.54
N SER A 129 -18.48 -5.75 4.20
CA SER A 129 -18.11 -6.50 5.41
C SER A 129 -16.85 -7.37 5.27
N HIS A 130 -16.51 -7.81 4.06
CA HIS A 130 -15.29 -8.58 3.78
C HIS A 130 -14.04 -7.70 3.62
N TRP A 131 -14.20 -6.38 3.47
CA TRP A 131 -13.10 -5.40 3.33
C TRP A 131 -12.67 -4.77 4.66
N SER A 132 -13.50 -4.90 5.71
CA SER A 132 -13.17 -4.46 7.07
C SER A 132 -12.36 -5.50 7.86
N MET A 133 -12.33 -6.75 7.39
CA MET A 133 -11.43 -7.75 7.94
C MET A 133 -10.02 -7.47 7.43
N THR A 134 -9.12 -7.10 8.34
CA THR A 134 -7.69 -7.38 8.16
C THR A 134 -7.56 -8.80 7.68
N LEU A 135 -6.78 -9.02 6.62
CA LEU A 135 -6.52 -10.34 6.02
C LEU A 135 -6.43 -11.41 7.13
N PRO A 136 -7.00 -12.62 6.92
CA PRO A 136 -7.05 -13.65 7.96
C PRO A 136 -5.67 -14.02 8.52
#